data_AF-A0A966UN25-F1
#
_entry.id   AF-A0A966UN25-F1
#
_cell.length_a   1.000
_cell.length_b   1.000
_cell.length_c   1.000
_cell.angle_alpha   90.00
_cell.angle_beta   90.00
_cell.angle_gamma   90.00
#
_symmetry.space_group_name_H-M   'P 1'
#
loop_
_entity.id
_entity.type
_entity.pdbx_description
1 polymer ?
#
loop_
_entity_poly.entity_id
_entity_poly.type
_entity_poly.pdbx_seq_one_letter_code
_entity_poly.pdbx_strand_id
1 'polypeptide(L)'
;MALIQLRRGSASAWASENPTLEEGELGLETDTGKTKVGNGSTAWNSLTYNYVTYAQIDTTGASSGQALIHNGTKFVPGGITTTLDTLTDVTAPTPSSGDFLKWNGTAWVNDAIDLGADTAGSFVASLVAGTGVTLTNNSGEAATPTVAVDTSVIQARVADVSDTEIGYLNGVTSAIQTQIDAKAPLASPTFTGTPTLPTGTIATTQTAGDNSTKVATTAFVSTAVANLVDSAPATLNTLDELAAALGDDANFATSVTTSLGLKAPLASPTFTGTVVLPSTTSIGNVSNTEIGYLDGVTSSIQTQINSLILSESAVDGGNAYTIQFNVLGAVDAMRA
;
A
#
# COMPACT_ATOMS: atom_id res chain seq x y z
N MET A 1 -96.52 75.66 38.18
CA MET A 1 -95.72 75.15 39.32
C MET A 1 -95.74 76.19 40.42
N ALA A 2 -95.98 75.81 41.67
CA ALA A 2 -95.68 76.69 42.80
C ALA A 2 -94.17 76.64 43.07
N LEU A 3 -93.50 77.80 43.12
CA LEU A 3 -92.15 77.88 43.69
C LEU A 3 -92.28 78.08 45.19
N ILE A 4 -91.76 77.15 45.98
CA ILE A 4 -91.55 77.38 47.41
C ILE A 4 -90.44 78.41 47.54
N GLN A 5 -90.77 79.58 48.08
CA GLN A 5 -89.79 80.59 48.44
C GLN A 5 -89.46 80.47 49.92
N LEU A 6 -88.18 80.24 50.22
CA LEU A 6 -87.64 80.26 51.58
C LEU A 6 -87.52 81.72 52.08
N ARG A 7 -87.67 81.91 53.39
CA ARG A 7 -87.25 83.16 54.05
C ARG A 7 -85.75 83.31 53.83
N ARG A 8 -85.29 84.50 53.42
CA ARG A 8 -83.92 84.70 52.92
C ARG A 8 -83.47 86.15 53.02
N GLY A 9 -82.16 86.35 53.14
CA GLY A 9 -81.46 87.63 53.23
C GLY A 9 -79.95 87.39 53.24
N SER A 10 -79.13 88.45 53.24
CA SER A 10 -77.68 88.29 53.49
C SER A 10 -77.43 87.86 54.94
N ALA A 11 -76.29 87.23 55.20
CA ALA A 11 -75.85 86.90 56.56
C ALA A 11 -75.87 88.12 57.50
N SER A 12 -75.52 89.31 56.98
CA SER A 12 -75.59 90.58 57.70
C SER A 12 -77.02 91.06 57.99
N ALA A 13 -77.96 90.90 57.06
CA ALA A 13 -79.35 91.29 57.24
C ALA A 13 -80.03 90.40 58.30
N TRP A 14 -79.87 89.08 58.15
CA TRP A 14 -80.32 88.11 59.15
C TRP A 14 -79.72 88.37 60.53
N ALA A 15 -78.44 88.73 60.62
CA ALA A 15 -77.79 89.00 61.89
C ALA A 15 -78.29 90.28 62.58
N SER A 16 -78.72 91.29 61.79
CA SER A 16 -79.29 92.53 62.29
C SER A 16 -80.75 92.41 62.69
N GLU A 17 -81.57 91.68 61.92
CA GLU A 17 -82.98 91.44 62.25
C GLU A 17 -83.13 90.42 63.38
N ASN A 18 -82.23 89.43 63.42
CA ASN A 18 -82.17 88.34 64.39
C ASN A 18 -83.53 87.70 64.74
N PRO A 19 -84.37 87.34 63.75
CA PRO A 19 -85.71 86.81 64.02
C PRO A 19 -85.63 85.41 64.64
N THR A 20 -86.62 85.07 65.47
CA THR A 20 -86.94 83.67 65.77
C THR A 20 -87.70 83.10 64.58
N LEU A 21 -87.21 82.00 64.02
CA LEU A 21 -87.88 81.24 62.97
C LEU A 21 -88.80 80.18 63.58
N GLU A 22 -89.93 79.91 62.92
CA GLU A 22 -90.87 78.88 63.35
C GLU A 22 -90.20 77.49 63.36
N GLU A 23 -90.75 76.55 64.12
CA GLU A 23 -90.20 75.19 64.18
C GLU A 23 -90.22 74.52 62.78
N GLY A 24 -89.04 74.12 62.30
CA GLY A 24 -88.86 73.55 60.96
C GLY A 24 -88.76 74.59 59.83
N GLU A 25 -88.93 75.89 60.09
CA GLU A 25 -88.78 76.92 59.06
C GLU A 25 -87.30 77.08 58.66
N LEU A 26 -87.02 76.90 57.37
CA LEU A 26 -85.66 76.96 56.83
C LEU A 26 -85.37 78.36 56.26
N GLY A 27 -84.38 79.04 56.85
CA GLY A 27 -83.87 80.32 56.40
C GLY A 27 -82.54 80.18 55.64
N LEU A 28 -82.37 80.99 54.58
CA LEU A 28 -81.22 80.97 53.68
C LEU A 28 -80.42 82.28 53.73
N GLU A 29 -79.11 82.19 53.94
CA GLU A 29 -78.15 83.26 53.69
C GLU A 29 -77.82 83.32 52.19
N THR A 30 -78.26 84.37 51.51
CA THR A 30 -78.16 84.47 50.04
C THR A 30 -76.75 84.74 49.53
N ASP A 31 -75.86 85.21 50.40
CA ASP A 31 -74.47 85.57 50.13
C ASP A 31 -73.47 84.46 50.50
N THR A 32 -73.78 83.64 51.51
CA THR A 32 -72.92 82.51 51.92
C THR A 32 -73.42 81.14 51.42
N GLY A 33 -74.67 81.06 50.97
CA GLY A 33 -75.34 79.80 50.61
C GLY A 33 -75.69 78.91 51.81
N LYS A 34 -75.41 79.35 53.05
CA LYS A 34 -75.69 78.59 54.26
C LYS A 34 -77.16 78.68 54.66
N THR A 35 -77.64 77.65 55.33
CA THR A 35 -79.01 77.60 55.83
C THR A 35 -79.03 77.33 57.33
N LYS A 36 -80.07 77.81 58.01
CA LYS A 36 -80.42 77.44 59.38
C LYS A 36 -81.89 77.02 59.42
N VAL A 37 -82.25 76.18 60.38
CA VAL A 37 -83.63 75.73 60.58
C VAL A 37 -84.11 76.21 61.94
N GLY A 38 -85.29 76.83 61.98
CA GLY A 38 -85.92 77.32 63.20
C GLY A 38 -86.38 76.19 64.12
N ASN A 39 -86.44 76.51 65.41
CA ASN A 39 -86.93 75.63 66.48
C ASN A 39 -88.04 76.33 67.31
N GLY A 40 -88.72 77.30 66.72
CA GLY A 40 -89.83 78.06 67.33
C GLY A 40 -89.47 78.95 68.52
N SER A 41 -88.20 79.01 68.93
CA SER A 41 -87.80 79.65 70.20
C SER A 41 -86.47 80.40 70.16
N THR A 42 -85.50 79.92 69.36
CA THR A 42 -84.14 80.46 69.29
C THR A 42 -84.01 81.45 68.14
N ALA A 43 -83.51 82.65 68.44
CA ALA A 43 -83.25 83.70 67.45
C ALA A 43 -82.10 83.32 66.50
N TRP A 44 -82.16 83.80 65.25
CA TRP A 44 -81.26 83.45 64.14
C TRP A 44 -79.77 83.38 64.51
N ASN A 45 -79.24 84.36 65.24
CA ASN A 45 -77.83 84.44 65.61
C ASN A 45 -77.37 83.27 66.49
N SER A 46 -78.27 82.72 67.29
CA SER A 46 -78.02 81.57 68.17
C SER A 46 -78.39 80.23 67.54
N LEU A 47 -79.04 80.21 66.37
CA LEU A 47 -79.27 78.97 65.61
C LEU A 47 -77.95 78.49 64.97
N THR A 48 -77.75 77.17 64.97
CA THR A 48 -76.63 76.51 64.27
C THR A 48 -76.91 76.40 62.78
N TYR A 49 -75.86 76.45 61.94
CA TYR A 49 -75.99 76.14 60.52
C TYR A 49 -76.33 74.66 60.28
N ASN A 50 -77.25 74.43 59.35
CA ASN A 50 -77.54 73.10 58.83
C ASN A 50 -76.44 72.71 57.84
N TYR A 51 -75.45 71.95 58.33
CA TYR A 51 -74.42 71.34 57.50
C TYR A 51 -74.90 69.97 57.03
N VAL A 52 -75.08 69.81 55.71
CA VAL A 52 -75.21 68.48 55.11
C VAL A 52 -73.85 67.81 55.14
N THR A 53 -73.61 66.95 56.13
CA THR A 53 -72.44 66.06 56.13
C THR A 53 -72.65 64.99 55.06
N TYR A 54 -71.76 64.96 54.06
CA TYR A 54 -71.76 63.89 53.07
C TYR A 54 -71.26 62.58 53.73
N ALA A 55 -72.19 61.84 54.34
CA ALA A 55 -71.90 60.63 55.11
C ALA A 55 -71.17 59.51 54.32
N GLN A 56 -71.07 59.67 52.99
CA GLN A 56 -70.41 58.77 52.07
C GLN A 56 -68.89 58.92 52.00
N ILE A 57 -68.27 59.96 52.58
CA ILE A 57 -66.81 60.11 52.59
C ILE A 57 -66.34 60.42 54.01
N ASP A 58 -65.41 59.62 54.51
CA ASP A 58 -64.69 59.83 55.76
C ASP A 58 -63.19 59.81 55.46
N THR A 59 -62.48 60.87 55.86
CA THR A 59 -61.03 61.01 55.66
C THR A 59 -60.26 60.99 57.00
N THR A 60 -60.91 60.64 58.10
CA THR A 60 -60.24 60.56 59.40
C THR A 60 -59.21 59.43 59.42
N GLY A 61 -58.02 59.72 59.95
CA GLY A 61 -56.90 58.76 59.96
C GLY A 61 -56.14 58.60 58.63
N ALA A 62 -56.50 59.35 57.58
CA ALA A 62 -55.83 59.26 56.28
C ALA A 62 -54.32 59.53 56.39
N SER A 63 -53.52 58.61 55.88
CA SER A 63 -52.06 58.66 55.86
C SER A 63 -51.52 58.68 54.43
N SER A 64 -50.31 59.20 54.22
CA SER A 64 -49.67 59.21 52.89
C SER A 64 -49.51 57.79 52.35
N GLY A 65 -49.86 57.58 51.08
CA GLY A 65 -49.86 56.25 50.45
C GLY A 65 -51.16 55.44 50.64
N GLN A 66 -52.21 56.03 51.19
CA GLN A 66 -53.55 55.44 51.20
C GLN A 66 -54.42 56.00 50.06
N ALA A 67 -55.36 55.18 49.58
CA ALA A 67 -56.43 55.59 48.69
C ALA A 67 -57.77 55.61 49.45
N LEU A 68 -58.77 56.34 48.93
CA LEU A 68 -60.13 56.23 49.44
C LEU A 68 -60.79 54.98 48.85
N ILE A 69 -61.01 53.96 49.69
CA ILE A 69 -61.62 52.69 49.32
C ILE A 69 -63.05 52.65 49.86
N HIS A 70 -64.00 52.21 49.04
CA HIS A 70 -65.39 52.06 49.44
C HIS A 70 -65.55 50.81 50.32
N ASN A 71 -65.91 50.99 51.60
CA ASN A 71 -66.06 49.89 52.56
C ASN A 71 -67.45 49.20 52.51
N GLY A 72 -68.24 49.46 51.47
CA GLY A 72 -69.63 49.02 51.33
C GLY A 72 -70.68 50.02 51.83
N THR A 73 -70.28 51.04 52.60
CA THR A 73 -71.20 52.09 53.11
C THR A 73 -70.70 53.52 52.89
N LYS A 74 -69.37 53.72 52.92
CA LYS A 74 -68.69 54.99 52.68
C LYS A 74 -67.28 54.75 52.14
N PHE A 75 -66.72 55.75 51.48
CA PHE A 75 -65.30 55.83 51.18
C PHE A 75 -64.52 56.17 52.44
N VAL A 76 -63.51 55.36 52.77
CA VAL A 76 -62.61 55.51 53.93
C VAL A 76 -61.15 55.38 53.48
N PRO A 77 -60.16 55.85 54.24
CA PRO A 77 -58.76 55.64 53.89
C PRO A 77 -58.41 54.15 54.02
N GLY A 78 -57.96 53.55 52.92
CA GLY A 78 -57.57 52.15 52.83
C GLY A 78 -56.16 52.00 52.23
N GLY A 79 -55.51 50.88 52.53
CA GLY A 79 -54.20 50.58 51.97
C GLY A 79 -54.27 50.38 50.45
N ILE A 80 -53.38 51.03 49.71
CA ILE A 80 -53.13 50.68 48.30
C ILE A 80 -52.51 49.29 48.28
N THR A 81 -52.93 48.42 47.35
CA THR A 81 -52.42 47.06 47.20
C THR A 81 -50.91 47.08 46.90
N THR A 82 -50.08 46.66 47.86
CA THR A 82 -48.61 46.67 47.73
C THR A 82 -48.02 45.34 47.29
N THR A 83 -48.80 44.25 47.29
CA THR A 83 -48.40 42.92 46.79
C THR A 83 -49.50 42.32 45.92
N LEU A 84 -49.11 41.45 44.98
CA LEU A 84 -50.05 40.80 44.06
C LEU A 84 -51.03 39.87 44.79
N ASP A 85 -50.65 39.30 45.92
CA ASP A 85 -51.49 38.42 46.76
C ASP A 85 -52.76 39.11 47.29
N THR A 86 -52.82 40.44 47.23
CA THR A 86 -54.00 41.23 47.64
C THR A 86 -54.97 41.53 46.50
N LEU A 87 -54.65 41.11 45.26
CA LEU A 87 -55.53 41.21 44.10
C LEU A 87 -56.42 39.98 44.01
N THR A 88 -57.74 40.18 43.89
CA THR A 88 -58.73 39.09 43.92
C THR A 88 -58.74 38.23 42.66
N ASP A 89 -58.13 38.69 41.57
CA ASP A 89 -58.01 38.03 40.28
C ASP A 89 -56.62 37.41 40.05
N VAL A 90 -55.75 37.40 41.07
CA VAL A 90 -54.44 36.74 41.06
C VAL A 90 -54.43 35.59 42.06
N THR A 91 -53.92 34.42 41.66
CA THR A 91 -53.78 33.24 42.52
C THR A 91 -52.41 32.62 42.30
N ALA A 92 -51.44 33.15 43.04
CA ALA A 92 -50.00 32.89 42.91
C ALA A 92 -49.36 32.39 44.23
N PRO A 93 -49.89 31.35 44.90
CA PRO A 93 -49.55 31.06 46.29
C PRO A 93 -48.11 30.54 46.52
N THR A 94 -47.45 29.99 45.50
CA THR A 94 -46.10 29.39 45.61
C THR A 94 -45.32 29.56 44.29
N PRO A 95 -44.89 30.79 43.93
CA PRO A 95 -44.18 31.02 42.68
C PRO A 95 -42.79 30.38 42.71
N SER A 96 -42.45 29.64 41.65
CA SER A 96 -41.11 29.11 41.42
C SER A 96 -40.28 30.05 40.53
N SER A 97 -38.96 29.94 40.63
CA SER A 97 -38.04 30.73 39.79
C SER A 97 -38.13 30.27 38.34
N GLY A 98 -38.76 31.08 37.48
CA GLY A 98 -38.98 30.78 36.06
C GLY A 98 -40.46 30.81 35.67
N ASP A 99 -41.38 30.83 36.64
CA ASP A 99 -42.81 30.97 36.39
C ASP A 99 -43.16 32.37 35.86
N PHE A 100 -44.27 32.46 35.14
CA PHE A 100 -44.95 33.71 34.81
C PHE A 100 -46.43 33.65 35.20
N LEU A 101 -47.10 34.81 35.18
CA LEU A 101 -48.54 34.87 35.40
C LEU A 101 -49.30 34.70 34.09
N LYS A 102 -50.12 33.65 34.01
CA LYS A 102 -50.93 33.30 32.85
C LYS A 102 -52.40 33.39 33.21
N TRP A 103 -53.20 33.99 32.33
CA TRP A 103 -54.65 34.04 32.51
C TRP A 103 -55.27 32.68 32.17
N ASN A 104 -55.80 31.97 33.17
CA ASN A 104 -56.40 30.64 32.97
C ASN A 104 -57.88 30.68 32.53
N GLY A 105 -58.43 31.87 32.25
CA GLY A 105 -59.84 32.10 31.97
C GLY A 105 -60.64 32.70 33.14
N THR A 106 -60.15 32.57 34.38
CA THR A 106 -60.84 33.06 35.60
C THR A 106 -59.93 33.87 36.53
N ALA A 107 -58.63 33.54 36.59
CA ALA A 107 -57.62 34.25 37.36
C ALA A 107 -56.25 34.21 36.66
N TRP A 108 -55.37 35.13 37.03
CA TRP A 108 -53.94 35.06 36.76
C TRP A 108 -53.31 34.06 37.73
N VAL A 109 -52.78 32.96 37.19
CA VAL A 109 -52.12 31.91 37.97
C VAL A 109 -50.66 31.80 37.59
N ASN A 110 -49.85 31.25 38.49
CA ASN A 110 -48.50 30.80 38.15
C ASN A 110 -48.56 29.67 37.12
N ASP A 111 -47.79 29.83 36.05
CA ASP A 111 -47.52 28.77 35.10
C ASP A 111 -46.03 28.73 34.73
N ALA A 112 -45.52 27.55 34.39
CA ALA A 112 -44.16 27.40 33.89
C ALA A 112 -44.10 27.81 32.41
N ILE A 113 -42.91 28.16 31.90
CA ILE A 113 -42.74 28.41 30.45
C ILE A 113 -42.64 27.06 29.73
N ASP A 114 -43.74 26.61 29.14
CA ASP A 114 -43.78 25.40 28.33
C ASP A 114 -43.25 25.68 26.91
N LEU A 115 -42.07 25.14 26.60
CA LEU A 115 -41.39 25.35 25.32
C LEU A 115 -42.24 24.87 24.13
N GLY A 116 -42.53 25.79 23.21
CA GLY A 116 -43.34 25.56 22.01
C GLY A 116 -44.86 25.68 22.23
N ALA A 117 -45.31 25.91 23.47
CA ALA A 117 -46.69 26.26 23.79
C ALA A 117 -46.82 27.74 24.21
N ASP A 118 -45.94 28.22 25.09
CA ASP A 118 -45.91 29.61 25.56
C ASP A 118 -44.89 30.48 24.83
N THR A 119 -43.96 29.85 24.12
CA THR A 119 -42.86 30.47 23.39
C THR A 119 -43.01 30.28 21.87
N ALA A 120 -42.52 31.27 21.13
CA ALA A 120 -42.53 31.27 19.67
C ALA A 120 -41.22 31.83 19.14
N GLY A 121 -40.49 31.03 18.36
CA GLY A 121 -39.22 31.44 17.78
C GLY A 121 -38.48 30.28 17.13
N SER A 122 -37.23 30.54 16.74
CA SER A 122 -36.33 29.54 16.18
C SER A 122 -35.00 29.56 16.93
N PHE A 123 -34.82 28.64 17.88
CA PHE A 123 -33.59 28.56 18.67
C PHE A 123 -32.38 28.03 17.86
N VAL A 124 -32.64 27.33 16.74
CA VAL A 124 -31.58 26.75 15.87
C VAL A 124 -31.24 27.66 14.67
N ALA A 125 -31.36 28.98 14.85
CA ALA A 125 -31.18 29.99 13.79
C ALA A 125 -29.76 30.10 13.18
N SER A 126 -28.78 29.35 13.70
CA SER A 126 -27.35 29.47 13.33
C SER A 126 -26.77 28.28 12.55
N LEU A 127 -27.51 27.19 12.35
CA LEU A 127 -27.01 26.06 11.56
C LEU A 127 -27.12 26.39 10.05
N VAL A 128 -25.98 26.72 9.46
CA VAL A 128 -25.81 26.83 8.01
C VAL A 128 -25.27 25.50 7.49
N ALA A 129 -25.97 24.92 6.51
CA ALA A 129 -25.51 23.70 5.86
C ALA A 129 -24.22 23.97 5.06
N GLY A 130 -23.16 23.22 5.35
CA GLY A 130 -21.92 23.26 4.58
C GLY A 130 -22.04 22.52 3.24
N THR A 131 -21.04 22.68 2.37
CA THR A 131 -20.94 21.94 1.10
C THR A 131 -21.05 20.42 1.36
N GLY A 132 -22.02 19.77 0.72
CA GLY A 132 -22.26 18.33 0.89
C GLY A 132 -23.09 17.95 2.13
N VAL A 133 -23.67 18.92 2.83
CA VAL A 133 -24.67 18.71 3.88
C VAL A 133 -25.98 19.33 3.44
N THR A 134 -27.08 18.60 3.58
CA THR A 134 -28.44 19.11 3.42
C THR A 134 -29.09 19.17 4.79
N LEU A 135 -29.66 20.33 5.13
CA LEU A 135 -30.32 20.57 6.42
C LEU A 135 -31.77 20.94 6.16
N THR A 136 -32.69 20.23 6.80
CA THR A 136 -34.14 20.45 6.67
C THR A 136 -34.81 20.49 8.04
N ASN A 137 -35.98 21.14 8.12
CA ASN A 137 -36.75 21.33 9.36
C ASN A 137 -35.94 21.95 10.51
N ASN A 138 -35.03 22.89 10.19
CA ASN A 138 -34.12 23.53 11.16
C ASN A 138 -34.63 24.91 11.63
N SER A 139 -35.94 25.13 11.61
CA SER A 139 -36.53 26.42 11.99
C SER A 139 -37.80 26.19 12.80
N GLY A 140 -37.89 26.84 13.94
CA GLY A 140 -38.99 26.65 14.88
C GLY A 140 -38.56 25.87 16.12
N GLU A 141 -39.25 26.15 17.22
CA GLU A 141 -38.97 25.60 18.55
C GLU A 141 -39.39 24.14 18.73
N ALA A 142 -40.51 23.73 18.12
CA ALA A 142 -40.96 22.34 18.08
C ALA A 142 -40.38 21.52 16.90
N ALA A 143 -39.42 22.08 16.16
CA ALA A 143 -38.87 21.44 14.98
C ALA A 143 -37.84 20.36 15.35
N THR A 144 -37.87 19.23 14.64
CA THR A 144 -36.84 18.19 14.70
C THR A 144 -35.98 18.29 13.43
N PRO A 145 -34.76 18.85 13.49
CA PRO A 145 -33.92 19.03 12.31
C PRO A 145 -33.50 17.68 11.75
N THR A 146 -33.56 17.55 10.42
CA THR A 146 -32.98 16.40 9.71
C THR A 146 -31.72 16.86 8.97
N VAL A 147 -30.59 16.27 9.38
CA VAL A 147 -29.28 16.45 8.73
C VAL A 147 -29.06 15.26 7.81
N ALA A 148 -28.92 15.51 6.52
CA ALA A 148 -28.50 14.53 5.53
C ALA A 148 -27.13 14.92 4.98
N VAL A 149 -26.29 13.92 4.70
CA VAL A 149 -25.02 14.11 3.98
C VAL A 149 -25.27 13.76 2.52
N ASP A 150 -24.97 14.70 1.63
CA ASP A 150 -24.96 14.44 0.19
C ASP A 150 -23.68 13.69 -0.16
N THR A 151 -23.81 12.36 -0.27
CA THR A 151 -22.71 11.47 -0.61
C THR A 151 -22.13 11.76 -2.00
N SER A 152 -22.86 12.40 -2.92
CA SER A 152 -22.31 12.78 -4.23
C SER A 152 -21.28 13.91 -4.13
N VAL A 153 -21.37 14.76 -3.10
CA VAL A 153 -20.46 15.88 -2.88
C VAL A 153 -19.25 15.46 -2.04
N ILE A 154 -19.43 14.54 -1.09
CA ILE A 154 -18.30 13.96 -0.33
C ILE A 154 -17.54 12.91 -1.17
N GLN A 155 -18.20 12.22 -2.10
CA GLN A 155 -17.58 11.32 -3.08
C GLN A 155 -17.23 11.96 -4.42
N ALA A 156 -17.12 13.30 -4.48
CA ALA A 156 -16.74 14.06 -5.68
C ALA A 156 -15.29 13.83 -6.16
N ARG A 157 -14.67 12.68 -5.84
CA ARG A 157 -13.45 12.21 -6.49
C ARG A 157 -13.30 10.68 -6.64
N VAL A 158 -14.38 9.92 -6.45
CA VAL A 158 -14.44 8.51 -6.89
C VAL A 158 -15.79 8.27 -7.59
N ALA A 159 -15.89 8.76 -8.83
CA ALA A 159 -17.02 8.46 -9.70
C ALA A 159 -16.94 7.00 -10.20
N ASP A 160 -18.09 6.42 -10.50
CA ASP A 160 -18.24 5.04 -10.99
C ASP A 160 -17.67 3.94 -10.07
N VAL A 161 -17.56 4.24 -8.76
CA VAL A 161 -17.11 3.31 -7.71
C VAL A 161 -18.07 3.43 -6.53
N SER A 162 -18.60 2.31 -6.07
CA SER A 162 -19.55 2.24 -4.95
C SER A 162 -18.87 2.28 -3.57
N ASP A 163 -19.63 2.61 -2.52
CA ASP A 163 -19.20 2.50 -1.11
C ASP A 163 -18.65 1.09 -0.78
N THR A 164 -19.11 0.06 -1.49
CA THR A 164 -18.63 -1.32 -1.35
C THR A 164 -17.23 -1.50 -1.94
N GLU A 165 -16.93 -0.87 -3.08
CA GLU A 165 -15.61 -0.89 -3.71
C GLU A 165 -14.60 0.00 -2.98
N ILE A 166 -15.04 1.12 -2.40
CA ILE A 166 -14.27 1.88 -1.39
C ILE A 166 -13.99 0.98 -0.18
N GLY A 167 -14.97 0.17 0.24
CA GLY A 167 -14.82 -0.84 1.30
C GLY A 167 -13.73 -1.88 1.01
N TYR A 168 -13.47 -2.22 -0.26
CA TYR A 168 -12.37 -3.11 -0.63
C TYR A 168 -10.96 -2.50 -0.47
N LEU A 169 -10.84 -1.18 -0.22
CA LEU A 169 -9.58 -0.56 0.17
C LEU A 169 -9.25 -0.76 1.67
N ASN A 170 -10.23 -1.19 2.49
CA ASN A 170 -10.02 -1.50 3.89
C ASN A 170 -9.34 -2.87 4.05
N GLY A 171 -8.06 -2.88 4.44
CA GLY A 171 -7.31 -4.12 4.67
C GLY A 171 -6.79 -4.81 3.41
N VAL A 172 -6.57 -4.07 2.31
CA VAL A 172 -6.02 -4.60 1.04
C VAL A 172 -4.82 -5.51 1.28
N THR A 173 -5.10 -6.80 1.08
CA THR A 173 -4.21 -7.97 1.08
C THR A 173 -4.91 -9.04 0.23
N SER A 174 -4.22 -10.10 -0.22
CA SER A 174 -4.74 -11.08 -1.20
C SER A 174 -5.16 -10.44 -2.54
N ALA A 175 -6.33 -10.73 -3.12
CA ALA A 175 -6.79 -10.40 -4.49
C ALA A 175 -5.92 -9.45 -5.36
N ILE A 176 -5.87 -8.14 -5.08
CA ILE A 176 -5.07 -7.17 -5.87
C ILE A 176 -3.55 -7.39 -5.68
N GLN A 177 -3.12 -7.66 -4.44
CA GLN A 177 -1.76 -8.10 -4.15
C GLN A 177 -1.43 -9.38 -4.93
N THR A 178 -2.36 -10.34 -5.08
CA THR A 178 -2.16 -11.55 -5.89
C THR A 178 -2.02 -11.26 -7.40
N GLN A 179 -2.72 -10.25 -7.93
CA GLN A 179 -2.49 -9.80 -9.31
C GLN A 179 -1.14 -9.10 -9.50
N ILE A 180 -0.60 -8.49 -8.43
CA ILE A 180 0.74 -7.89 -8.37
C ILE A 180 1.82 -8.96 -8.19
N ASP A 181 1.61 -9.95 -7.32
CA ASP A 181 2.49 -11.10 -7.06
C ASP A 181 2.60 -12.01 -8.30
N ALA A 182 1.58 -12.01 -9.17
CA ALA A 182 1.60 -12.64 -10.48
C ALA A 182 2.42 -11.86 -11.54
N LYS A 183 2.96 -10.68 -11.21
CA LYS A 183 3.92 -9.95 -12.07
C LYS A 183 5.35 -10.33 -11.68
N ALA A 184 6.20 -10.46 -12.69
CA ALA A 184 7.62 -10.68 -12.46
C ALA A 184 8.25 -9.45 -11.75
N PRO A 185 9.08 -9.63 -10.70
CA PRO A 185 9.80 -8.53 -10.06
C PRO A 185 10.69 -7.74 -11.03
N LEU A 186 10.83 -6.43 -10.82
CA LEU A 186 11.72 -5.60 -11.66
C LEU A 186 13.20 -5.98 -11.50
N ALA A 187 13.62 -6.30 -10.28
CA ALA A 187 14.98 -6.75 -9.98
C ALA A 187 15.01 -8.27 -9.84
N SER A 188 15.91 -8.92 -10.60
CA SER A 188 16.15 -10.38 -10.56
C SER A 188 14.87 -11.24 -10.64
N PRO A 189 14.00 -11.06 -11.65
CA PRO A 189 12.81 -11.89 -11.80
C PRO A 189 13.17 -13.37 -12.01
N THR A 190 12.54 -14.24 -11.22
CA THR A 190 12.48 -15.67 -11.52
C THR A 190 11.29 -15.92 -12.44
N PHE A 191 11.55 -16.22 -13.71
CA PHE A 191 10.50 -16.62 -14.64
C PHE A 191 10.11 -18.09 -14.43
N THR A 192 8.82 -18.39 -14.40
CA THR A 192 8.27 -19.75 -14.34
C THR A 192 7.47 -20.07 -15.61
N GLY A 193 7.24 -21.36 -15.87
CA GLY A 193 6.58 -21.82 -17.10
C GLY A 193 7.46 -21.65 -18.34
N THR A 194 6.84 -21.36 -19.49
CA THR A 194 7.54 -21.06 -20.75
C THR A 194 7.42 -19.56 -21.04
N PRO A 195 8.49 -18.75 -20.86
CA PRO A 195 8.44 -17.33 -21.17
C PRO A 195 8.21 -17.10 -22.67
N THR A 196 7.24 -16.25 -23.00
CA THR A 196 7.01 -15.79 -24.37
C THR A 196 7.25 -14.28 -24.44
N LEU A 197 8.00 -13.83 -25.44
CA LEU A 197 8.15 -12.41 -25.71
C LEU A 197 6.99 -11.93 -26.61
N PRO A 198 6.45 -10.72 -26.41
CA PRO A 198 5.53 -10.11 -27.36
C PRO A 198 6.12 -10.02 -28.76
N THR A 199 5.28 -10.12 -29.78
CA THR A 199 5.69 -10.02 -31.18
C THR A 199 6.44 -8.72 -31.45
N GLY A 200 7.66 -8.82 -31.98
CA GLY A 200 8.54 -7.68 -32.27
C GLY A 200 9.52 -7.31 -31.14
N THR A 201 9.38 -7.88 -29.94
CA THR A 201 10.35 -7.66 -28.85
C THR A 201 11.52 -8.64 -28.96
N ILE A 202 12.74 -8.13 -28.86
CA ILE A 202 13.99 -8.92 -28.83
C ILE A 202 14.62 -8.93 -27.44
N ALA A 203 15.31 -10.02 -27.10
CA ALA A 203 16.17 -10.09 -25.93
C ALA A 203 17.59 -9.59 -26.25
N THR A 204 18.34 -9.15 -25.24
CA THR A 204 19.72 -8.70 -25.39
C THR A 204 20.66 -9.88 -25.67
N THR A 205 21.38 -9.83 -26.80
CA THR A 205 22.40 -10.82 -27.14
C THR A 205 23.66 -10.62 -26.29
N GLN A 206 24.14 -11.70 -25.66
CA GLN A 206 25.35 -11.67 -24.84
C GLN A 206 26.62 -11.57 -25.69
N THR A 207 27.72 -11.11 -25.07
CA THR A 207 29.05 -11.10 -25.69
C THR A 207 29.56 -12.50 -25.95
N ALA A 208 30.29 -12.71 -27.06
CA ALA A 208 30.94 -13.97 -27.35
C ALA A 208 31.85 -14.42 -26.19
N GLY A 209 31.78 -15.70 -25.83
CA GLY A 209 32.51 -16.26 -24.69
C GLY A 209 31.84 -16.12 -23.32
N ASP A 210 30.66 -15.49 -23.20
CA ASP A 210 29.86 -15.55 -21.97
C ASP A 210 29.46 -17.02 -21.69
N ASN A 211 29.90 -17.54 -20.54
CA ASN A 211 29.68 -18.92 -20.09
C ASN A 211 28.80 -19.00 -18.83
N SER A 212 28.06 -17.92 -18.53
CA SER A 212 27.12 -17.86 -17.41
C SER A 212 25.79 -18.56 -17.72
N THR A 213 24.94 -18.71 -16.70
CA THR A 213 23.60 -19.33 -16.80
C THR A 213 22.51 -18.39 -17.33
N LYS A 214 22.88 -17.27 -17.98
CA LYS A 214 21.93 -16.34 -18.60
C LYS A 214 21.19 -17.01 -19.77
N VAL A 215 20.00 -16.52 -20.08
CA VAL A 215 19.26 -16.93 -21.29
C VAL A 215 20.07 -16.55 -22.54
N ALA A 216 20.39 -17.56 -23.35
CA ALA A 216 21.04 -17.36 -24.65
C ALA A 216 20.01 -16.94 -25.71
N THR A 217 20.38 -15.97 -26.55
CA THR A 217 19.57 -15.58 -27.72
C THR A 217 19.92 -16.44 -28.93
N THR A 218 19.01 -16.57 -29.90
CA THR A 218 19.28 -17.26 -31.17
C THR A 218 20.51 -16.71 -31.88
N ALA A 219 20.73 -15.39 -31.84
CA ALA A 219 21.91 -14.74 -32.41
C ALA A 219 23.21 -15.17 -31.72
N PHE A 220 23.23 -15.29 -30.38
CA PHE A 220 24.40 -15.81 -29.65
C PHE A 220 24.73 -17.25 -30.07
N VAL A 221 23.73 -18.13 -30.11
CA VAL A 221 23.92 -19.54 -30.50
C VAL A 221 24.37 -19.66 -31.96
N SER A 222 23.76 -18.90 -32.87
CA SER A 222 24.12 -18.90 -34.29
C SER A 222 25.57 -18.45 -34.50
N THR A 223 26.01 -17.38 -33.82
CA THR A 223 27.40 -16.91 -33.86
C THR A 223 28.37 -17.93 -33.26
N ALA A 224 28.03 -18.56 -32.13
CA ALA A 224 28.87 -19.58 -31.51
C ALA A 224 29.05 -20.82 -32.41
N VAL A 225 27.99 -21.26 -33.08
CA VAL A 225 28.03 -22.36 -34.06
C VAL A 225 28.82 -21.97 -35.31
N ALA A 226 28.61 -20.76 -35.85
CA ALA A 226 29.38 -20.26 -36.99
C ALA A 226 30.88 -20.25 -36.69
N ASN A 227 31.30 -19.66 -35.57
CA ASN A 227 32.71 -19.63 -35.16
C ASN A 227 33.34 -21.03 -35.02
N LEU A 228 32.57 -22.03 -34.55
CA LEU A 228 33.02 -23.42 -34.46
C LEU A 228 33.19 -24.04 -35.86
N VAL A 229 32.23 -23.81 -36.75
CA VAL A 229 32.28 -24.29 -38.15
C VAL A 229 33.43 -23.64 -38.91
N ASP A 230 33.64 -22.33 -38.78
CA ASP A 230 34.72 -21.59 -39.43
C ASP A 230 36.12 -22.04 -38.96
N SER A 231 36.21 -22.58 -37.75
CA SER A 231 37.46 -23.13 -37.19
C SER A 231 37.77 -24.56 -37.69
N ALA A 232 36.77 -25.28 -38.21
CA ALA A 232 36.90 -26.70 -38.56
C ALA A 232 37.73 -26.99 -39.83
N PRO A 233 37.67 -26.20 -40.93
CA PRO A 233 38.49 -26.45 -42.13
C PRO A 233 39.99 -26.52 -41.85
N ALA A 234 40.51 -25.68 -40.96
CA ALA A 234 41.93 -25.67 -40.62
C ALA A 234 42.37 -26.94 -39.88
N THR A 235 41.56 -27.42 -38.91
CA THR A 235 41.88 -28.64 -38.15
C THR A 235 41.66 -29.90 -38.98
N LEU A 236 40.64 -29.93 -39.85
CA LEU A 236 40.44 -31.01 -40.81
C LEU A 236 41.58 -31.08 -41.84
N ASN A 237 42.08 -29.94 -42.33
CA ASN A 237 43.26 -29.90 -43.19
C ASN A 237 44.51 -30.49 -42.49
N THR A 238 44.74 -30.16 -41.21
CA THR A 238 45.84 -30.79 -40.46
C THR A 238 45.69 -32.32 -40.34
N LEU A 239 44.46 -32.84 -40.19
CA LEU A 239 44.24 -34.28 -40.16
C LEU A 239 44.45 -34.95 -41.53
N ASP A 240 44.08 -34.26 -42.62
CA ASP A 240 44.33 -34.69 -44.01
C ASP A 240 45.83 -34.72 -44.32
N GLU A 241 46.57 -33.65 -43.95
CA GLU A 241 48.02 -33.57 -44.06
C GLU A 241 48.74 -34.69 -43.28
N LEU A 242 48.25 -35.04 -42.07
CA LEU A 242 48.79 -36.17 -41.31
C LEU A 242 48.43 -37.54 -41.94
N ALA A 243 47.23 -37.72 -42.49
CA ALA A 243 46.84 -38.96 -43.17
C ALA A 243 47.71 -39.20 -44.41
N ALA A 244 47.87 -38.16 -45.24
CA ALA A 244 48.74 -38.18 -46.42
C ALA A 244 50.21 -38.42 -46.05
N ALA A 245 50.71 -37.82 -44.95
CA ALA A 245 52.08 -38.06 -44.46
C ALA A 245 52.31 -39.50 -43.95
N LEU A 246 51.25 -40.21 -43.54
CA LEU A 246 51.26 -41.63 -43.22
C LEU A 246 50.92 -42.53 -44.41
N GLY A 247 50.74 -41.96 -45.61
CA GLY A 247 50.45 -42.67 -46.86
C GLY A 247 49.05 -43.27 -46.93
N ASP A 248 48.08 -42.70 -46.22
CA ASP A 248 46.69 -43.18 -46.10
C ASP A 248 46.58 -44.65 -45.60
N ASP A 249 47.63 -45.17 -44.97
CA ASP A 249 47.69 -46.55 -44.51
C ASP A 249 47.00 -46.74 -43.15
N ALA A 250 45.77 -47.23 -43.18
CA ALA A 250 45.01 -47.64 -41.99
C ALA A 250 45.74 -48.69 -41.12
N ASN A 251 46.73 -49.40 -41.68
CA ASN A 251 47.57 -50.39 -41.00
C ASN A 251 49.01 -49.89 -40.78
N PHE A 252 49.29 -48.58 -40.87
CA PHE A 252 50.65 -48.00 -40.80
C PHE A 252 51.52 -48.61 -39.69
N ALA A 253 50.99 -48.76 -38.48
CA ALA A 253 51.71 -49.36 -37.35
C ALA A 253 52.14 -50.82 -37.60
N THR A 254 51.26 -51.62 -38.23
CA THR A 254 51.56 -52.99 -38.67
C THR A 254 52.55 -52.98 -39.82
N SER A 255 52.36 -52.16 -40.85
CA SER A 255 53.25 -52.03 -42.00
C SER A 255 54.69 -51.67 -41.60
N VAL A 256 54.85 -50.73 -40.66
CA VAL A 256 56.14 -50.35 -40.08
C VAL A 256 56.73 -51.50 -39.25
N THR A 257 55.92 -52.17 -38.42
CA THR A 257 56.38 -53.31 -37.60
C THR A 257 56.86 -54.48 -38.47
N THR A 258 56.12 -54.82 -39.53
CA THR A 258 56.55 -55.83 -40.52
C THR A 258 57.83 -55.40 -41.23
N SER A 259 57.93 -54.14 -41.66
CA SER A 259 59.12 -53.60 -42.33
C SER A 259 60.37 -53.60 -41.44
N LEU A 260 60.21 -53.39 -40.13
CA LEU A 260 61.28 -53.54 -39.14
C LEU A 260 61.61 -55.02 -38.89
N GLY A 261 60.61 -55.89 -38.81
CA GLY A 261 60.80 -57.35 -38.63
C GLY A 261 61.53 -58.04 -39.78
N LEU A 262 61.57 -57.43 -40.97
CA LEU A 262 62.37 -57.87 -42.13
C LEU A 262 63.84 -57.41 -42.07
N LYS A 263 64.25 -56.61 -41.08
CA LYS A 263 65.66 -56.22 -40.88
C LYS A 263 66.39 -57.29 -40.08
N ALA A 264 67.65 -57.52 -40.44
CA ALA A 264 68.53 -58.40 -39.67
C ALA A 264 68.73 -57.84 -38.23
N PRO A 265 68.65 -58.67 -37.18
CA PRO A 265 68.85 -58.22 -35.81
C PRO A 265 70.32 -57.81 -35.58
N LEU A 266 70.53 -56.87 -34.65
CA LEU A 266 71.87 -56.37 -34.31
C LEU A 266 72.79 -57.47 -33.74
N ALA A 267 72.24 -58.40 -32.96
CA ALA A 267 72.96 -59.51 -32.38
C ALA A 267 72.71 -60.79 -33.18
N SER A 268 73.80 -61.47 -33.56
CA SER A 268 73.80 -62.78 -34.21
C SER A 268 72.77 -62.97 -35.36
N PRO A 269 72.77 -62.10 -36.39
CA PRO A 269 71.87 -62.25 -37.52
C PRO A 269 72.16 -63.54 -38.29
N THR A 270 71.11 -64.34 -38.52
CA THR A 270 71.17 -65.49 -39.44
C THR A 270 70.66 -65.06 -40.81
N PHE A 271 71.54 -65.07 -41.82
CA PHE A 271 71.16 -64.80 -43.21
C PHE A 271 70.79 -66.09 -43.92
N THR A 272 69.92 -66.01 -44.93
CA THR A 272 69.54 -67.14 -45.79
C THR A 272 69.61 -66.72 -47.26
N GLY A 273 69.79 -67.69 -48.17
CA GLY A 273 70.06 -67.43 -49.59
C GLY A 273 71.50 -66.97 -49.86
N THR A 274 71.74 -66.44 -51.06
CA THR A 274 73.08 -65.95 -51.46
C THR A 274 73.36 -64.59 -50.83
N VAL A 275 74.29 -64.54 -49.88
CA VAL A 275 74.77 -63.30 -49.26
C VAL A 275 75.87 -62.68 -50.14
N VAL A 276 75.60 -61.51 -50.73
CA VAL A 276 76.60 -60.74 -51.47
C VAL A 276 77.25 -59.73 -50.54
N LEU A 277 78.57 -59.82 -50.38
CA LEU A 277 79.37 -58.94 -49.54
C LEU A 277 80.23 -58.00 -50.41
N PRO A 278 80.43 -56.72 -50.02
CA PRO A 278 81.45 -55.86 -50.62
C PRO A 278 82.84 -56.51 -50.64
N SER A 279 83.65 -56.19 -51.66
CA SER A 279 85.02 -56.71 -51.80
C SER A 279 85.98 -56.27 -50.68
N THR A 280 85.56 -55.35 -49.82
CA THR A 280 86.29 -54.86 -48.64
C THR A 280 85.79 -55.48 -47.33
N THR A 281 84.83 -56.41 -47.37
CA THR A 281 84.29 -57.05 -46.16
C THR A 281 85.27 -58.08 -45.61
N SER A 282 85.68 -57.90 -44.35
CA SER A 282 86.33 -58.96 -43.57
C SER A 282 85.26 -59.78 -42.85
N ILE A 283 85.28 -61.11 -43.05
CA ILE A 283 84.45 -62.08 -42.34
C ILE A 283 85.13 -62.64 -41.08
N GLY A 284 86.24 -62.04 -40.64
CA GLY A 284 87.09 -62.55 -39.56
C GLY A 284 88.05 -63.65 -40.03
N ASN A 285 88.64 -64.36 -39.07
CA ASN A 285 89.56 -65.45 -39.34
C ASN A 285 88.76 -66.76 -39.50
N VAL A 286 88.94 -67.46 -40.61
CA VAL A 286 88.37 -68.79 -40.84
C VAL A 286 89.25 -69.84 -40.15
N SER A 287 88.66 -70.71 -39.31
CA SER A 287 89.38 -71.81 -38.68
C SER A 287 89.56 -73.01 -39.61
N ASN A 288 90.49 -73.91 -39.27
CA ASN A 288 90.73 -75.15 -40.00
C ASN A 288 89.47 -76.04 -40.11
N THR A 289 88.58 -75.97 -39.11
CA THR A 289 87.30 -76.71 -39.12
C THR A 289 86.31 -76.10 -40.11
N GLU A 290 86.24 -74.77 -40.21
CA GLU A 290 85.35 -74.07 -41.13
C GLU A 290 85.78 -74.21 -42.60
N ILE A 291 87.10 -74.28 -42.87
CA ILE A 291 87.63 -74.65 -44.20
C ILE A 291 87.12 -76.03 -44.63
N GLY A 292 87.00 -76.98 -43.70
CA GLY A 292 86.52 -78.35 -43.99
C GLY A 292 85.06 -78.46 -44.38
N TYR A 293 84.25 -77.41 -44.17
CA TYR A 293 82.82 -77.37 -44.55
C TYR A 293 82.55 -76.58 -45.83
N LEU A 294 83.59 -76.09 -46.51
CA LEU A 294 83.46 -75.24 -47.68
C LEU A 294 83.29 -76.05 -48.98
N ASP A 295 82.06 -76.52 -49.22
CA ASP A 295 81.67 -77.19 -50.46
C ASP A 295 81.55 -76.19 -51.64
N GLY A 296 81.90 -76.61 -52.86
CA GLY A 296 81.72 -75.83 -54.09
C GLY A 296 82.81 -74.82 -54.48
N VAL A 297 83.99 -74.79 -53.84
CA VAL A 297 85.09 -73.89 -54.24
C VAL A 297 85.65 -74.27 -55.62
N THR A 298 85.42 -73.41 -56.62
CA THR A 298 85.87 -73.62 -58.02
C THR A 298 86.91 -72.59 -58.49
N SER A 299 87.50 -71.82 -57.57
CA SER A 299 88.49 -70.79 -57.87
C SER A 299 89.94 -71.32 -57.86
N SER A 300 90.89 -70.43 -58.17
CA SER A 300 92.33 -70.68 -58.26
C SER A 300 92.98 -71.32 -57.01
N ILE A 301 92.30 -71.35 -55.86
CA ILE A 301 92.74 -72.11 -54.68
C ILE A 301 92.80 -73.61 -54.98
N GLN A 302 91.82 -74.16 -55.70
CA GLN A 302 91.86 -75.57 -56.12
C GLN A 302 93.02 -75.83 -57.09
N THR A 303 93.33 -74.87 -57.97
CA THR A 303 94.49 -74.93 -58.87
C THR A 303 95.81 -74.90 -58.08
N GLN A 304 95.91 -74.08 -57.03
CA GLN A 304 97.10 -74.01 -56.16
C GLN A 304 97.34 -75.33 -55.40
N ILE A 305 96.29 -75.94 -54.85
CA ILE A 305 96.37 -77.25 -54.17
C ILE A 305 96.79 -78.33 -55.17
N ASN A 306 96.17 -78.39 -56.36
CA ASN A 306 96.54 -79.35 -57.39
C ASN A 306 97.98 -79.13 -57.90
N SER A 307 98.45 -77.88 -57.95
CA SER A 307 99.82 -77.56 -58.37
C SER A 307 100.89 -77.94 -57.34
N LEU A 308 100.54 -77.93 -56.04
CA LEU A 308 101.41 -78.43 -54.95
C LEU A 308 101.58 -79.96 -55.00
N ILE A 309 100.56 -80.69 -55.47
CA ILE A 309 100.60 -82.15 -55.66
C ILE A 309 101.43 -82.54 -56.89
N LEU A 310 101.60 -81.64 -57.86
CA LEU A 310 102.31 -81.91 -59.13
C LEU A 310 103.75 -81.38 -59.18
N SER A 311 104.23 -80.66 -58.16
CA SER A 311 105.56 -80.04 -58.17
C SER A 311 106.73 -80.96 -57.79
N GLU A 312 106.48 -82.20 -57.34
CA GLU A 312 107.54 -83.15 -56.99
C GLU A 312 107.90 -84.09 -58.16
N SER A 313 108.43 -83.49 -59.22
CA SER A 313 109.16 -84.20 -60.27
C SER A 313 110.51 -83.52 -60.52
N ALA A 314 111.31 -83.46 -59.44
CA ALA A 314 112.70 -83.01 -59.50
C ALA A 314 113.57 -84.15 -60.06
N VAL A 315 113.88 -84.08 -61.36
CA VAL A 315 114.83 -84.98 -62.00
C VAL A 315 116.25 -84.55 -61.60
N ASP A 316 116.84 -85.21 -60.60
CA ASP A 316 118.29 -85.19 -60.40
C ASP A 316 118.97 -86.32 -61.18
N GLY A 317 120.12 -86.02 -61.77
CA GLY A 317 120.73 -86.78 -62.86
C GLY A 317 121.45 -88.06 -62.43
N GLY A 318 120.72 -89.09 -61.98
CA GLY A 318 121.32 -90.41 -61.84
C GLY A 318 120.47 -91.55 -61.25
N ASN A 319 119.50 -91.26 -60.37
CA ASN A 319 118.75 -92.30 -59.65
C ASN A 319 117.23 -92.09 -59.73
N ALA A 320 116.55 -92.87 -60.55
CA ALA A 320 115.09 -92.91 -60.60
C ALA A 320 114.51 -93.73 -59.42
N TYR A 321 114.43 -93.12 -58.23
CA TYR A 321 113.63 -93.68 -57.14
C TYR A 321 112.15 -93.43 -57.40
N THR A 322 111.40 -94.49 -57.69
CA THR A 322 109.95 -94.41 -57.85
C THR A 322 109.28 -94.36 -56.47
N ILE A 323 108.93 -93.17 -55.99
CA ILE A 323 108.10 -93.05 -54.78
C ILE A 323 106.63 -93.24 -55.18
N GLN A 324 106.20 -94.50 -55.29
CA GLN A 324 104.76 -94.80 -55.34
C GLN A 324 104.16 -94.68 -53.93
N PHE A 325 103.55 -93.53 -53.63
CA PHE A 325 102.58 -93.44 -52.54
C PHE A 325 101.28 -94.16 -52.93
N ASN A 326 101.28 -95.49 -52.80
CA ASN A 326 100.09 -96.30 -52.95
C ASN A 326 99.23 -96.23 -51.67
N VAL A 327 98.25 -95.32 -51.65
CA VAL A 327 97.38 -95.07 -50.49
C VAL A 327 96.33 -96.17 -50.28
N LEU A 328 96.28 -97.24 -51.12
CA LEU A 328 95.21 -98.25 -51.04
C LEU A 328 95.66 -99.73 -51.18
N GLY A 329 96.97 -100.03 -51.16
CA GLY A 329 97.46 -101.40 -51.38
C GLY A 329 98.52 -101.95 -50.41
N ALA A 330 98.92 -101.20 -49.38
CA ALA A 330 100.07 -101.55 -48.52
C ALA A 330 99.73 -102.21 -47.16
N VAL A 331 98.46 -102.44 -46.84
CA VAL A 331 98.03 -102.92 -45.50
C VAL A 331 97.99 -104.45 -45.38
N ASP A 332 97.62 -105.17 -46.45
CA ASP A 332 97.35 -106.62 -46.37
C ASP A 332 98.54 -107.55 -46.68
N ALA A 333 99.72 -107.00 -47.01
CA ALA A 333 100.90 -107.77 -47.44
C ALA A 333 102.06 -107.84 -46.42
N MET A 334 101.89 -107.32 -45.20
CA MET A 334 102.93 -107.34 -44.13
C MET A 334 102.49 -108.08 -42.85
N ARG A 335 101.61 -109.09 -42.98
CA ARG A 335 101.35 -110.10 -41.93
C ARG A 335 101.35 -111.53 -42.51
N ALA A 336 102.51 -111.95 -43.04
CA ALA A 336 102.87 -113.34 -43.30
C ALA A 336 104.40 -113.48 -43.20
#